data_AF-A0A317U3S6-F1
#
_entry.id   AF-A0A317U3S6-F1
#
_cell.length_a   1.000
_cell.length_b   1.000
_cell.length_c   1.000
_cell.angle_alpha   90.00
_cell.angle_beta   90.00
_cell.angle_gamma   90.00
#
_symmetry.space_group_name_H-M   'P 1'
#
loop_
_entity.id
_entity.type
_entity.pdbx_description
1 polymer ?
#
loop_
_entity_poly.entity_id
_entity_poly.type
_entity_poly.pdbx_seq_one_letter_code
_entity_poly.pdbx_strand_id
1 'polypeptide(L)'
;MFVTHFQKAITYIRETQEIALFATMADARLSAAFSASPLFYIILPFIGFLLTVNALINGFQLAKASNRNVDRWLLFATSAICAALASVSLYGAALSKILGFSFAAGPWFFFSSLLVALTHQFMMFGINLYRAFESPKDSIQRMHYMQAALSNAFAMAFLASALGAVVFVLLFPMAPVLGAGFSITAVLFTGVDLLWRMAPYSVKQLIKGWLHLSKPDVTQDAVVNQAAIFNSKTNEEEPKHHRMFTCCDYSAVIRKMDSAAVKAYLLELIQNKLKLLESKFDPKNEKINDKISLLKTLLKAIENPQKISKKNVRATYPLAFQSFWADKGDVEQILDAVIAFQDKDRLEKHTRLSLDMG
;
A
#
# COMPACT_ATOMS: atom_id res chain seq x y z
N MET A 1 -3.95 11.85 -10.87
CA MET A 1 -4.56 12.91 -10.05
C MET A 1 -6.09 12.78 -10.04
N PHE A 2 -6.79 12.81 -11.18
CA PHE A 2 -8.25 12.60 -11.22
C PHE A 2 -8.72 11.26 -10.60
N VAL A 3 -8.14 10.13 -11.04
CA VAL A 3 -8.50 8.79 -10.55
C VAL A 3 -8.34 8.63 -9.03
N THR A 4 -7.30 9.24 -8.45
CA THR A 4 -7.05 9.19 -7.00
C THR A 4 -8.05 10.02 -6.20
N HIS A 5 -8.48 11.18 -6.72
CA HIS A 5 -9.54 11.98 -6.09
C HIS A 5 -10.89 11.30 -6.22
N PHE A 6 -11.18 10.71 -7.38
CA PHE A 6 -12.41 9.96 -7.62
C PHE A 6 -12.52 8.72 -6.71
N GLN A 7 -11.43 7.94 -6.59
CA GLN A 7 -11.38 6.82 -5.65
C GLN A 7 -11.65 7.28 -4.21
N LYS A 8 -11.04 8.39 -3.79
CA LYS A 8 -11.26 8.95 -2.45
C LYS A 8 -12.73 9.34 -2.23
N ALA A 9 -13.37 9.96 -3.22
CA ALA A 9 -14.78 10.33 -3.15
C ALA A 9 -15.71 9.11 -3.05
N ILE A 10 -15.47 8.07 -3.88
CA ILE A 10 -16.21 6.80 -3.80
C ILE A 10 -16.08 6.19 -2.41
N THR A 11 -14.86 6.16 -1.86
CA THR A 11 -14.62 5.61 -0.54
C THR A 11 -15.39 6.36 0.54
N TYR A 12 -15.41 7.71 0.50
CA TYR A 12 -16.19 8.51 1.45
C TYR A 12 -17.69 8.24 1.39
N ILE A 13 -18.25 8.19 0.17
CA ILE A 13 -19.68 7.94 -0.02
C ILE A 13 -20.03 6.53 0.49
N ARG A 14 -19.20 5.55 0.18
CA ARG A 14 -19.35 4.17 0.65
C ARG A 14 -19.33 4.10 2.17
N GLU A 15 -18.31 4.67 2.82
CA GLU A 15 -18.17 4.67 4.28
C GLU A 15 -19.36 5.35 4.97
N THR A 16 -19.89 6.42 4.38
CA THR A 16 -21.10 7.10 4.89
C THR A 16 -22.32 6.20 4.82
N GLN A 17 -22.48 5.44 3.73
CA GLN A 17 -23.58 4.49 3.58
C GLN A 17 -23.43 3.26 4.47
N GLU A 18 -22.20 2.79 4.71
CA GLU A 18 -21.91 1.73 5.67
C GLU A 18 -22.28 2.15 7.10
N ILE A 19 -21.99 3.40 7.49
CA ILE A 19 -22.47 3.95 8.77
C ILE A 19 -23.99 3.91 8.86
N ALA A 20 -24.69 4.39 7.82
CA ALA A 20 -26.15 4.39 7.81
C ALA A 20 -26.71 2.96 7.89
N LEU A 21 -26.09 2.00 7.21
CA LEU A 21 -26.47 0.59 7.24
C LEU A 21 -26.27 -0.01 8.63
N PHE A 22 -25.08 0.13 9.23
CA PHE A 22 -24.81 -0.45 10.55
C PHE A 22 -25.58 0.27 11.66
N ALA A 23 -25.82 1.58 11.54
CA ALA A 23 -26.68 2.31 12.47
C ALA A 23 -28.13 1.78 12.45
N THR A 24 -28.67 1.45 11.28
CA THR A 24 -30.02 0.84 11.20
C THR A 24 -30.02 -0.60 11.72
N MET A 25 -28.91 -1.34 11.59
CA MET A 25 -28.77 -2.69 12.17
C MET A 25 -28.59 -2.71 13.70
N ALA A 26 -28.25 -1.57 14.31
CA ALA A 26 -28.05 -1.49 15.76
C ALA A 26 -29.34 -1.65 16.57
N ASP A 27 -30.51 -1.41 15.96
CA ASP A 27 -31.82 -1.57 16.59
C ASP A 27 -32.78 -2.32 15.66
N ALA A 28 -33.50 -3.30 16.18
CA ALA A 28 -34.39 -4.15 15.39
C ALA A 28 -35.56 -3.37 14.76
N ARG A 29 -36.08 -2.33 15.43
CA ARG A 29 -37.16 -1.47 14.91
C ARG A 29 -36.64 -0.58 13.79
N LEU A 30 -35.43 -0.03 13.94
CA LEU A 30 -34.78 0.74 12.88
C LEU A 30 -34.47 -0.12 11.66
N SER A 31 -33.97 -1.34 11.87
CA SER A 31 -33.70 -2.32 10.80
C SER A 31 -34.97 -2.71 10.05
N ALA A 32 -36.07 -2.94 10.77
CA ALA A 32 -37.38 -3.21 10.18
C ALA A 32 -37.93 -2.01 9.40
N ALA A 33 -37.86 -0.80 9.97
CA ALA A 33 -38.28 0.43 9.32
C ALA A 33 -37.45 0.73 8.06
N PHE A 34 -36.13 0.48 8.12
CA PHE A 34 -35.24 0.60 6.97
C PHE A 34 -35.62 -0.41 5.88
N SER A 35 -35.84 -1.67 6.24
CA SER A 35 -36.24 -2.73 5.29
C SER A 35 -37.59 -2.49 4.61
N ALA A 36 -38.48 -1.71 5.24
CA ALA A 36 -39.76 -1.28 4.67
C ALA A 36 -39.66 0.04 3.87
N SER A 37 -38.53 0.74 3.94
CA SER A 37 -38.33 2.04 3.32
C SER A 37 -37.88 1.91 1.86
N PRO A 38 -38.27 2.85 0.97
CA PRO A 38 -37.69 2.98 -0.37
C PRO A 38 -36.17 3.09 -0.37
N LEU A 39 -35.58 3.62 0.72
CA LEU A 39 -34.13 3.75 0.87
C LEU A 39 -33.41 2.39 0.86
N PHE A 40 -34.07 1.30 1.28
CA PHE A 40 -33.51 -0.05 1.21
C PHE A 40 -33.10 -0.44 -0.22
N TYR A 41 -33.98 -0.14 -1.18
CA TYR A 41 -33.80 -0.47 -2.59
C TYR A 41 -32.78 0.44 -3.30
N ILE A 42 -32.40 1.55 -2.66
CA ILE A 42 -31.41 2.50 -3.21
C ILE A 42 -30.06 2.25 -2.55
N ILE A 43 -30.01 2.25 -1.21
CA ILE A 43 -28.75 2.23 -0.44
C ILE A 43 -28.02 0.89 -0.60
N LEU A 44 -28.71 -0.26 -0.48
CA LEU A 44 -28.03 -1.56 -0.55
C LEU A 44 -27.42 -1.82 -1.95
N PRO A 45 -28.17 -1.69 -3.06
CA PRO A 45 -27.57 -1.82 -4.39
C PRO A 45 -26.46 -0.81 -4.65
N PHE A 46 -26.58 0.42 -4.14
CA PHE A 46 -25.56 1.44 -4.34
C PHE A 46 -24.24 1.12 -3.62
N ILE A 47 -24.27 0.52 -2.42
CA ILE A 47 -23.06 0.02 -1.77
C ILE A 47 -22.37 -1.04 -2.65
N GLY A 48 -23.14 -1.99 -3.21
CA GLY A 48 -22.62 -3.00 -4.15
C GLY A 48 -22.02 -2.39 -5.42
N PHE A 49 -22.67 -1.37 -5.97
CA PHE A 49 -22.17 -0.58 -7.10
C PHE A 49 -20.84 0.11 -6.76
N LEU A 50 -20.74 0.80 -5.62
CA LEU A 50 -19.50 1.48 -5.21
C LEU A 50 -18.35 0.50 -5.01
N LEU A 51 -18.62 -0.70 -4.47
CA LEU A 51 -17.63 -1.78 -4.36
C LEU A 51 -17.15 -2.25 -5.74
N THR A 52 -18.06 -2.39 -6.70
CA THR A 52 -17.75 -2.76 -8.08
C THR A 52 -16.89 -1.69 -8.77
N VAL A 53 -17.24 -0.42 -8.61
CA VAL A 53 -16.43 0.69 -9.15
C VAL A 53 -15.04 0.69 -8.52
N ASN A 54 -14.90 0.43 -7.22
CA ASN A 54 -13.60 0.34 -6.57
C ASN A 54 -12.76 -0.85 -7.10
N ALA A 55 -13.39 -2.00 -7.37
CA ALA A 55 -12.73 -3.13 -8.01
C ALA A 55 -12.24 -2.80 -9.44
N LEU A 56 -13.04 -2.06 -10.22
CA LEU A 56 -12.65 -1.56 -11.53
C LEU A 56 -11.48 -0.57 -11.45
N ILE A 57 -11.47 0.33 -10.46
CA ILE A 57 -10.34 1.24 -10.23
C ILE A 57 -9.07 0.45 -9.89
N ASN A 58 -9.16 -0.55 -9.03
CA ASN A 58 -8.03 -1.42 -8.68
C ASN A 58 -7.53 -2.20 -9.91
N GLY A 59 -8.44 -2.71 -10.75
CA GLY A 59 -8.11 -3.37 -12.01
C GLY A 59 -7.42 -2.41 -13.00
N PHE A 60 -7.91 -1.18 -13.12
CA PHE A 60 -7.28 -0.15 -13.94
C PHE A 60 -5.87 0.21 -13.44
N GLN A 61 -5.69 0.33 -12.12
CA GLN A 61 -4.38 0.59 -11.52
C GLN A 61 -3.41 -0.58 -11.77
N LEU A 62 -3.89 -1.82 -11.70
CA LEU A 62 -3.11 -3.01 -12.03
C LEU A 62 -2.75 -3.07 -13.52
N ALA A 63 -3.67 -2.73 -14.42
CA ALA A 63 -3.41 -2.70 -15.86
C ALA A 63 -2.32 -1.68 -16.22
N LYS A 64 -2.38 -0.49 -15.60
CA LYS A 64 -1.44 0.63 -15.80
C LYS A 64 -0.15 0.50 -14.98
N ALA A 65 -0.08 -0.45 -14.06
CA ALA A 65 1.08 -0.66 -13.21
C ALA A 65 2.31 -1.09 -14.03
N SER A 66 3.41 -0.35 -13.90
CA SER A 66 4.72 -0.78 -14.42
C SER A 66 5.25 -2.01 -13.69
N ASN A 67 4.98 -2.13 -12.39
CA ASN A 67 5.25 -3.35 -11.61
C ASN A 67 3.92 -4.04 -11.23
N ARG A 68 3.64 -5.18 -11.86
CA ARG A 68 2.44 -6.03 -11.61
C ARG A 68 2.79 -7.13 -10.60
N ASN A 69 3.19 -6.72 -9.41
CA ASN A 69 3.56 -7.63 -8.32
C ASN A 69 2.37 -8.39 -7.73
N VAL A 70 2.68 -9.40 -6.92
CA VAL A 70 1.70 -10.25 -6.24
C VAL A 70 0.75 -9.44 -5.38
N ASP A 71 1.25 -8.45 -4.63
CA ASP A 71 0.43 -7.59 -3.76
C ASP A 71 -0.69 -6.87 -4.53
N ARG A 72 -0.39 -6.35 -5.73
CA ARG A 72 -1.39 -5.67 -6.59
C ARG A 72 -2.39 -6.64 -7.20
N TRP A 73 -1.93 -7.82 -7.62
CA TRP A 73 -2.83 -8.87 -8.12
C TRP A 73 -3.77 -9.36 -7.04
N LEU A 74 -3.25 -9.58 -5.83
CA LEU A 74 -4.03 -10.05 -4.70
C LEU A 74 -5.02 -8.98 -4.23
N LEU A 75 -4.62 -7.70 -4.19
CA LEU A 75 -5.54 -6.59 -3.93
C LEU A 75 -6.69 -6.55 -4.94
N PHE A 76 -6.40 -6.72 -6.24
CA PHE A 76 -7.44 -6.77 -7.27
C PHE A 76 -8.36 -7.99 -7.09
N ALA A 77 -7.80 -9.19 -6.91
CA ALA A 77 -8.56 -10.42 -6.76
C ALA A 77 -9.49 -10.36 -5.53
N THR A 78 -8.95 -9.95 -4.37
CA THR A 78 -9.76 -9.73 -3.16
C THR A 78 -10.86 -8.71 -3.41
N SER A 79 -10.55 -7.58 -4.04
CA SER A 79 -11.53 -6.53 -4.33
C SER A 79 -12.64 -7.02 -5.27
N ALA A 80 -12.30 -7.81 -6.29
CA ALA A 80 -13.26 -8.35 -7.24
C ALA A 80 -14.16 -9.41 -6.60
N ILE A 81 -13.60 -10.33 -5.82
CA ILE A 81 -14.36 -11.35 -5.08
C ILE A 81 -15.31 -10.68 -4.08
N CYS A 82 -14.83 -9.70 -3.31
CA CYS A 82 -15.67 -8.96 -2.37
C CYS A 82 -16.80 -8.22 -3.11
N ALA A 83 -16.49 -7.53 -4.21
CA ALA A 83 -17.50 -6.82 -4.99
C ALA A 83 -18.56 -7.76 -5.55
N ALA A 84 -18.17 -8.92 -6.07
CA ALA A 84 -19.11 -9.92 -6.58
C ALA A 84 -20.02 -10.48 -5.48
N LEU A 85 -19.44 -10.94 -4.36
CA LEU A 85 -20.19 -11.51 -3.23
C LEU A 85 -21.12 -10.47 -2.59
N ALA A 86 -20.61 -9.26 -2.32
CA ALA A 86 -21.43 -8.19 -1.77
C ALA A 86 -22.52 -7.75 -2.74
N SER A 87 -22.25 -7.67 -4.05
CA SER A 87 -23.28 -7.32 -5.03
C SER A 87 -24.38 -8.37 -5.10
N VAL A 88 -24.03 -9.67 -5.15
CA VAL A 88 -25.02 -10.77 -5.11
C VAL A 88 -25.88 -10.67 -3.85
N SER A 89 -25.27 -10.39 -2.70
CA SER A 89 -26.00 -10.21 -1.45
C SER A 89 -26.95 -9.01 -1.48
N LEU A 90 -26.42 -7.82 -1.78
CA LEU A 90 -27.11 -6.54 -1.61
C LEU A 90 -28.18 -6.32 -2.69
N TYR A 91 -27.87 -6.65 -3.96
CA TYR A 91 -28.88 -6.64 -5.03
C TYR A 91 -29.88 -7.78 -4.85
N GLY A 92 -29.42 -8.97 -4.46
CA GLY A 92 -30.29 -10.11 -4.20
C GLY A 92 -31.31 -9.83 -3.09
N ALA A 93 -30.89 -9.15 -2.01
CA ALA A 93 -31.78 -8.76 -0.92
C ALA A 93 -32.86 -7.74 -1.37
N ALA A 94 -32.49 -6.79 -2.23
CA ALA A 94 -33.44 -5.84 -2.82
C ALA A 94 -34.43 -6.56 -3.76
N LEU A 95 -33.94 -7.41 -4.66
CA LEU A 95 -34.77 -8.15 -5.61
C LEU A 95 -35.69 -9.15 -4.92
N SER A 96 -35.21 -9.84 -3.88
CA SER A 96 -36.01 -10.82 -3.14
C SER A 96 -37.22 -10.18 -2.47
N LYS A 97 -37.05 -8.96 -1.95
CA LYS A 97 -38.15 -8.17 -1.39
C LYS A 97 -39.15 -7.73 -2.46
N ILE A 98 -38.69 -7.31 -3.64
CA ILE A 98 -39.57 -6.91 -4.76
C ILE A 98 -40.38 -8.10 -5.30
N LEU A 99 -39.70 -9.23 -5.51
CA LEU A 99 -40.27 -10.42 -6.15
C LEU A 99 -40.97 -11.35 -5.16
N GLY A 100 -40.97 -11.02 -3.86
CA GLY A 100 -41.67 -11.77 -2.83
C GLY A 100 -41.07 -13.14 -2.50
N PHE A 101 -39.81 -13.40 -2.85
CA PHE A 101 -39.13 -14.66 -2.51
C PHE A 101 -38.16 -14.48 -1.32
N SER A 102 -37.87 -15.57 -0.62
CA SER A 102 -36.88 -15.58 0.47
C SER A 102 -35.48 -15.82 -0.10
N PHE A 103 -34.57 -14.86 0.08
CA PHE A 103 -33.16 -15.01 -0.27
C PHE A 103 -32.31 -15.33 0.95
N ALA A 104 -32.48 -16.54 1.48
CA ALA A 104 -31.78 -17.00 2.69
C ALA A 104 -30.23 -17.04 2.52
N ALA A 105 -29.73 -17.16 1.29
CA ALA A 105 -28.29 -17.13 1.00
C ALA A 105 -27.69 -15.72 1.05
N GLY A 106 -28.50 -14.65 1.01
CA GLY A 106 -28.01 -13.28 0.96
C GLY A 106 -27.05 -12.91 2.09
N PRO A 107 -27.42 -13.13 3.37
CA PRO A 107 -26.53 -12.88 4.50
C PRO A 107 -25.21 -13.68 4.44
N TRP A 108 -25.23 -14.91 3.91
CA TRP A 108 -24.02 -15.73 3.74
C TRP A 108 -23.05 -15.16 2.69
N PHE A 109 -23.58 -14.62 1.60
CA PHE A 109 -22.77 -13.91 0.61
C PHE A 109 -22.14 -12.64 1.20
N PHE A 110 -22.87 -11.88 2.02
CA PHE A 110 -22.33 -10.70 2.68
C PHE A 110 -21.25 -11.06 3.70
N PHE A 111 -21.52 -12.07 4.54
CA PHE A 111 -20.56 -12.63 5.47
C PHE A 111 -19.27 -13.08 4.77
N SER A 112 -19.39 -13.83 3.67
CA SER A 112 -18.25 -14.33 2.90
C SER A 112 -17.43 -13.18 2.30
N SER A 113 -18.08 -12.12 1.81
CA SER A 113 -17.39 -10.92 1.35
C SER A 113 -16.55 -10.27 2.46
N LEU A 114 -17.13 -10.10 3.66
CA LEU A 114 -16.42 -9.51 4.79
C LEU A 114 -15.27 -10.42 5.28
N LEU A 115 -15.47 -11.73 5.26
CA LEU A 115 -14.46 -12.71 5.65
C LEU A 115 -13.26 -12.71 4.69
N VAL A 116 -13.50 -12.63 3.39
CA VAL A 116 -12.45 -12.49 2.37
C VAL A 116 -11.66 -11.20 2.58
N ALA A 117 -12.34 -10.08 2.82
CA ALA A 117 -11.70 -8.81 3.13
C ALA A 117 -10.87 -8.89 4.42
N LEU A 118 -11.41 -9.50 5.48
CA LEU A 118 -10.73 -9.67 6.77
C LEU A 118 -9.46 -10.51 6.62
N THR A 119 -9.55 -11.62 5.88
CA THR A 119 -8.42 -12.51 5.59
C THR A 119 -7.31 -11.75 4.85
N HIS A 120 -7.66 -10.93 3.86
CA HIS A 120 -6.70 -10.09 3.17
C HIS A 120 -6.02 -9.09 4.11
N GLN A 121 -6.79 -8.39 4.96
CA GLN A 121 -6.22 -7.43 5.92
C GLN A 121 -5.31 -8.12 6.95
N PHE A 122 -5.66 -9.33 7.38
CA PHE A 122 -4.82 -10.15 8.24
C PHE A 122 -3.49 -10.52 7.59
N MET A 123 -3.52 -10.96 6.34
CA MET A 123 -2.32 -11.25 5.57
C MET A 123 -1.45 -9.99 5.41
N MET A 124 -2.04 -8.86 5.04
CA MET A 124 -1.31 -7.60 4.88
C MET A 124 -0.77 -7.06 6.21
N PHE A 125 -1.46 -7.28 7.32
CA PHE A 125 -0.96 -6.99 8.67
C PHE A 125 0.31 -7.80 8.96
N GLY A 126 0.25 -9.12 8.77
CA GLY A 126 1.40 -10.01 8.99
C GLY A 126 2.60 -9.66 8.11
N ILE A 127 2.37 -9.42 6.81
CA ILE A 127 3.42 -9.03 5.86
C ILE A 127 4.05 -7.70 6.27
N ASN A 128 3.26 -6.67 6.59
CA ASN A 128 3.81 -5.37 6.98
C ASN A 128 4.55 -5.44 8.32
N LEU A 129 4.06 -6.22 9.27
CA LEU A 129 4.75 -6.42 10.54
C LEU A 129 6.10 -7.13 10.33
N TYR A 130 6.13 -8.17 9.49
CA TYR A 130 7.36 -8.85 9.12
C TYR A 130 8.35 -7.92 8.39
N ARG A 131 7.87 -7.12 7.43
CA ARG A 131 8.68 -6.08 6.77
C ARG A 131 9.26 -5.06 7.75
N ALA A 132 8.49 -4.67 8.77
CA ALA A 132 8.96 -3.77 9.83
C ALA A 132 10.04 -4.42 10.70
N PHE A 133 9.96 -5.74 10.95
CA PHE A 133 10.98 -6.47 11.69
C PHE A 133 12.27 -6.69 10.90
N GLU A 134 12.19 -6.91 9.58
CA GLU A 134 13.38 -7.00 8.72
C GLU A 134 14.08 -5.64 8.52
N SER A 135 13.30 -4.55 8.57
CA SER A 135 13.83 -3.19 8.36
C SER A 135 14.80 -2.78 9.48
N PRO A 136 15.87 -2.02 9.18
CA PRO A 136 16.75 -1.47 10.20
C PRO A 136 15.99 -0.70 11.29
N LYS A 137 16.39 -0.88 12.56
CA LYS A 137 15.82 -0.12 13.69
C LYS A 137 16.00 1.37 13.42
N ASP A 138 14.96 2.16 13.69
CA ASP A 138 14.94 3.62 13.48
C ASP A 138 15.13 4.08 12.03
N SER A 139 14.79 3.24 11.05
CA SER A 139 14.65 3.65 9.65
C SER A 139 13.24 4.16 9.31
N ILE A 140 13.16 5.03 8.30
CA ILE A 140 11.90 5.52 7.74
C ILE A 140 11.07 4.35 7.19
N GLN A 141 11.73 3.37 6.58
CA GLN A 141 11.09 2.17 6.03
C GLN A 141 10.38 1.36 7.12
N ARG A 142 11.08 1.09 8.23
CA ARG A 142 10.50 0.40 9.40
C ARG A 142 9.26 1.12 9.89
N MET A 143 9.34 2.43 10.06
CA MET A 143 8.21 3.22 10.55
C MET A 143 7.04 3.26 9.56
N HIS A 144 7.33 3.29 8.26
CA HIS A 144 6.30 3.20 7.24
C HIS A 144 5.54 1.86 7.32
N TYR A 145 6.24 0.75 7.47
CA TYR A 145 5.61 -0.58 7.60
C TYR A 145 4.87 -0.74 8.92
N MET A 146 5.37 -0.19 10.04
CA MET A 146 4.63 -0.16 11.31
C MET A 146 3.31 0.62 11.19
N GLN A 147 3.35 1.80 10.55
CA GLN A 147 2.12 2.57 10.28
C GLN A 147 1.14 1.80 9.40
N ALA A 148 1.64 1.10 8.37
CA ALA A 148 0.81 0.29 7.48
C ALA A 148 0.21 -0.94 8.20
N ALA A 149 0.98 -1.61 9.06
CA ALA A 149 0.50 -2.71 9.89
C ALA A 149 -0.62 -2.25 10.84
N LEU A 150 -0.43 -1.13 11.54
CA LEU A 150 -1.48 -0.56 12.40
C LEU A 150 -2.74 -0.16 11.61
N SER A 151 -2.58 0.40 10.42
CA SER A 151 -3.71 0.68 9.54
C SER A 151 -4.47 -0.59 9.15
N ASN A 152 -3.78 -1.69 8.85
CA ASN A 152 -4.41 -2.97 8.56
C ASN A 152 -5.07 -3.57 9.81
N ALA A 153 -4.47 -3.42 10.98
CA ALA A 153 -5.06 -3.86 12.24
C ALA A 153 -6.37 -3.12 12.56
N PHE A 154 -6.40 -1.81 12.33
CA PHE A 154 -7.61 -1.02 12.42
C PHE A 154 -8.68 -1.51 11.44
N ALA A 155 -8.31 -1.76 10.18
CA ALA A 155 -9.24 -2.30 9.17
C ALA A 155 -9.75 -3.71 9.54
N MET A 156 -8.91 -4.56 10.14
CA MET A 156 -9.33 -5.86 10.66
C MET A 156 -10.37 -5.71 11.77
N ALA A 157 -10.15 -4.82 12.74
CA ALA A 157 -11.08 -4.60 13.84
C ALA A 157 -12.44 -4.08 13.34
N PHE A 158 -12.43 -3.17 12.35
CA PHE A 158 -13.63 -2.72 11.66
C PHE A 158 -14.36 -3.89 10.97
N LEU A 159 -13.66 -4.68 10.16
CA LEU A 159 -14.24 -5.81 9.43
C LEU A 159 -14.76 -6.91 10.36
N ALA A 160 -14.05 -7.20 11.45
CA ALA A 160 -14.50 -8.14 12.47
C ALA A 160 -15.78 -7.64 13.15
N SER A 161 -15.90 -6.33 13.38
CA SER A 161 -17.11 -5.72 13.93
C SER A 161 -18.30 -5.82 12.96
N ALA A 162 -18.08 -5.48 11.69
CA ALA A 162 -19.08 -5.64 10.65
C ALA A 162 -19.52 -7.11 10.47
N LEU A 163 -18.57 -8.04 10.52
CA LEU A 163 -18.84 -9.48 10.42
C LEU A 163 -19.65 -9.97 11.62
N GLY A 164 -19.33 -9.51 12.84
CA GLY A 164 -20.13 -9.77 14.04
C GLY A 164 -21.57 -9.24 13.90
N ALA A 165 -21.75 -8.03 13.36
CA ALA A 165 -23.06 -7.47 13.10
C ALA A 165 -23.86 -8.35 12.12
N VAL A 166 -23.27 -8.79 11.02
CA VAL A 166 -23.92 -9.72 10.06
C VAL A 166 -24.30 -11.04 10.73
N VAL A 167 -23.41 -11.62 11.53
CA VAL A 167 -23.66 -12.89 12.23
C VAL A 167 -24.85 -12.76 13.18
N PHE A 168 -24.85 -11.76 14.06
CA PHE A 168 -25.84 -11.67 15.15
C PHE A 168 -27.11 -10.90 14.80
N VAL A 169 -27.12 -10.13 13.70
CA VAL A 169 -28.32 -9.41 13.23
C VAL A 169 -29.00 -10.15 12.07
N LEU A 170 -28.24 -10.75 11.15
CA LEU A 170 -28.80 -11.34 9.92
C LEU A 170 -28.84 -12.87 9.93
N LEU A 171 -27.77 -13.54 10.37
CA LEU A 171 -27.67 -15.01 10.30
C LEU A 171 -28.30 -15.70 11.52
N PHE A 172 -28.00 -15.20 12.71
CA PHE A 172 -28.42 -15.77 13.99
C PHE A 172 -28.96 -14.66 14.91
N PRO A 173 -30.19 -14.17 14.66
CA PRO A 173 -30.80 -13.08 15.43
C PRO A 173 -31.23 -13.48 16.86
N MET A 174 -30.59 -14.49 17.45
CA MET A 174 -30.88 -14.99 18.80
C MET A 174 -30.25 -14.12 19.91
N ALA A 175 -29.27 -13.28 19.56
CA ALA A 175 -28.58 -12.40 20.51
C ALA A 175 -28.57 -10.93 20.02
N PRO A 176 -29.73 -10.25 20.03
CA PRO A 176 -29.86 -8.90 19.47
C PRO A 176 -28.95 -7.87 20.15
N VAL A 177 -28.66 -8.03 21.45
CA VAL A 177 -27.72 -7.15 22.18
C VAL A 177 -26.30 -7.26 21.63
N LEU A 178 -25.86 -8.47 21.27
CA LEU A 178 -24.54 -8.66 20.63
C LEU A 178 -24.53 -8.04 19.23
N GLY A 179 -25.59 -8.24 18.45
CA GLY A 179 -25.76 -7.62 17.14
C GLY A 179 -25.70 -6.09 17.20
N ALA A 180 -26.37 -5.49 18.18
CA ALA A 180 -26.33 -4.06 18.43
C ALA A 180 -24.92 -3.58 18.82
N GLY A 181 -24.25 -4.28 19.75
CA GLY A 181 -22.89 -3.95 20.17
C GLY A 181 -21.89 -3.97 19.01
N PHE A 182 -21.92 -5.00 18.18
CA PHE A 182 -21.07 -5.08 16.98
C PHE A 182 -21.40 -4.01 15.94
N SER A 183 -22.69 -3.71 15.72
CA SER A 183 -23.13 -2.68 14.78
C SER A 183 -22.68 -1.28 15.21
N ILE A 184 -22.84 -0.94 16.50
CA ILE A 184 -22.36 0.33 17.07
C ILE A 184 -20.83 0.40 16.97
N THR A 185 -20.13 -0.70 17.27
CA THR A 185 -18.67 -0.75 17.17
C THR A 185 -18.21 -0.51 15.72
N ALA A 186 -18.88 -1.10 14.72
CA ALA A 186 -18.61 -0.84 13.31
C ALA A 186 -18.82 0.64 12.95
N VAL A 187 -19.92 1.25 13.41
CA VAL A 187 -20.18 2.69 13.22
C VAL A 187 -19.07 3.54 13.82
N LEU A 188 -18.61 3.23 15.04
CA LEU A 188 -17.52 3.96 15.70
C LEU A 188 -16.21 3.85 14.91
N PHE A 189 -15.85 2.65 14.44
CA PHE A 189 -14.66 2.48 13.60
C PHE A 189 -14.75 3.27 12.29
N THR A 190 -15.88 3.23 11.59
CA THR A 190 -16.04 4.02 10.35
C THR A 190 -16.00 5.52 10.63
N GLY A 191 -16.62 5.97 11.74
CA GLY A 191 -16.56 7.36 12.19
C GLY A 191 -15.14 7.82 12.49
N VAL A 192 -14.34 6.99 13.19
CA VAL A 192 -12.93 7.27 13.47
C VAL A 192 -12.11 7.34 12.17
N ASP A 193 -12.34 6.46 11.19
CA ASP A 193 -11.64 6.53 9.90
C ASP A 193 -11.98 7.80 9.12
N LEU A 194 -13.26 8.19 9.07
CA LEU A 194 -13.69 9.44 8.46
C LEU A 194 -13.03 10.65 9.12
N LEU A 195 -13.08 10.73 10.46
CA LEU A 195 -12.43 11.79 11.23
C LEU A 195 -10.93 11.80 11.00
N TRP A 196 -10.28 10.64 11.01
CA TRP A 196 -8.85 10.53 10.71
C TRP A 196 -8.54 11.08 9.32
N ARG A 197 -9.32 10.75 8.29
CA ARG A 197 -9.06 11.23 6.93
C ARG A 197 -9.29 12.74 6.79
N MET A 198 -10.29 13.28 7.48
CA MET A 198 -10.60 14.72 7.53
C MET A 198 -9.62 15.53 8.38
N ALA A 199 -8.97 14.90 9.37
CA ALA A 199 -8.06 15.58 10.28
C ALA A 199 -6.89 16.25 9.52
N PRO A 200 -6.52 17.48 9.89
CA PRO A 200 -5.40 18.18 9.29
C PRO A 200 -4.08 17.49 9.61
N TYR A 201 -3.05 17.80 8.81
CA TYR A 201 -1.74 17.17 8.94
C TYR A 201 -1.11 17.37 10.33
N SER A 202 -1.29 18.55 10.95
CA SER A 202 -0.79 18.86 12.30
C SER A 202 -1.34 17.90 13.36
N VAL A 203 -2.65 17.63 13.34
CA VAL A 203 -3.31 16.71 14.27
C VAL A 203 -2.82 15.28 14.05
N LYS A 204 -2.69 14.84 12.79
CA LYS A 204 -2.13 13.53 12.45
C LYS A 204 -0.71 13.36 12.96
N GLN A 205 0.12 14.40 12.85
CA GLN A 205 1.50 14.38 13.34
C GLN A 205 1.54 14.33 14.87
N LEU A 206 0.68 15.08 15.56
CA LEU A 206 0.58 15.04 17.02
C LEU A 206 0.21 13.64 17.52
N ILE A 207 -0.82 13.02 16.92
CA ILE A 207 -1.25 11.66 17.28
C ILE A 207 -0.15 10.64 16.98
N LYS A 208 0.51 10.75 15.81
CA LYS A 208 1.66 9.88 15.48
C LYS A 208 2.81 10.07 16.47
N GLY A 209 3.09 11.30 16.89
CA GLY A 209 4.09 11.60 17.90
C GLY A 209 3.77 10.96 19.25
N TRP A 210 2.52 11.10 19.70
CA TRP A 210 2.06 10.50 20.95
C TRP A 210 2.17 8.96 20.94
N LEU A 211 1.85 8.33 19.81
CA LEU A 211 1.97 6.89 19.61
C LEU A 211 3.39 6.40 19.28
N HIS A 212 4.40 7.29 19.28
CA HIS A 212 5.79 6.97 18.87
C HIS A 212 5.88 6.38 17.45
N LEU A 213 4.96 6.78 16.57
CA LEU A 213 4.89 6.40 15.16
C LEU A 213 5.44 7.47 14.22
N SER A 214 6.05 8.53 14.75
CA SER A 214 6.69 9.56 13.93
C SER A 214 7.83 8.98 13.12
N LYS A 215 7.94 9.40 11.86
CA LYS A 215 9.08 9.00 11.03
C LYS A 215 10.36 9.63 11.60
N PRO A 216 11.47 8.88 11.68
CA PRO A 216 12.75 9.43 12.10
C PRO A 216 13.21 10.50 11.11
N ASP A 217 14.08 11.40 11.58
CA ASP A 217 14.67 12.41 10.71
C ASP A 217 15.55 11.75 9.64
N VAL A 218 15.67 12.41 8.48
CA VAL A 218 16.46 11.97 7.33
C VAL A 218 17.92 11.74 7.72
N THR A 219 18.43 12.51 8.70
CA THR A 219 19.78 12.33 9.24
C THR A 219 19.95 10.99 9.95
N GLN A 220 19.02 10.65 10.84
CA GLN A 220 19.01 9.40 11.59
C GLN A 220 18.81 8.20 10.67
N ASP A 221 17.91 8.31 9.69
CA ASP A 221 17.65 7.26 8.69
C ASP A 221 18.89 6.97 7.83
N ALA A 222 19.61 8.00 7.39
CA ALA A 222 20.84 7.84 6.63
C ALA A 222 21.94 7.13 7.44
N VAL A 223 22.14 7.51 8.70
CA VAL A 223 23.13 6.89 9.61
C VAL A 223 22.80 5.42 9.85
N VAL A 224 21.52 5.09 10.07
CA VAL A 224 21.05 3.71 10.28
C VAL A 224 21.28 2.85 9.03
N ASN A 225 20.92 3.35 7.84
CA ASN A 225 21.12 2.63 6.59
C ASN A 225 22.61 2.47 6.27
N GLN A 226 23.43 3.48 6.58
CA GLN A 226 24.88 3.41 6.46
C GLN A 226 25.44 2.33 7.42
N ALA A 227 25.06 2.33 8.70
CA ALA A 227 25.49 1.31 9.65
C ALA A 227 25.07 -0.10 9.20
N ALA A 228 23.88 -0.28 8.62
CA ALA A 228 23.44 -1.57 8.08
C ALA A 228 24.29 -2.06 6.90
N ILE A 229 24.83 -1.15 6.07
CA ILE A 229 25.70 -1.47 4.94
C ILE A 229 27.15 -1.72 5.41
N PHE A 230 27.65 -0.91 6.34
CA PHE A 230 29.06 -0.95 6.78
C PHE A 230 29.32 -1.88 8.00
N ASN A 231 28.30 -2.32 8.75
CA ASN A 231 28.42 -3.36 9.79
C ASN A 231 28.50 -4.80 9.25
N SER A 232 28.77 -4.99 7.96
CA SER A 232 29.22 -6.27 7.39
C SER A 232 30.65 -6.62 7.82
N LYS A 233 30.98 -6.44 9.11
CA LYS A 233 32.24 -6.85 9.71
C LYS A 233 32.19 -8.34 10.02
N THR A 234 32.26 -9.16 8.97
CA THR A 234 33.06 -10.40 8.86
C THR A 234 32.68 -11.15 7.57
N ASN A 235 33.69 -11.34 6.72
CA ASN A 235 33.79 -12.30 5.62
C ASN A 235 33.10 -11.99 4.30
N GLU A 236 33.77 -12.45 3.24
CA GLU A 236 33.56 -12.35 1.80
C GLU A 236 32.21 -12.87 1.27
N GLU A 237 31.20 -13.01 2.12
CA GLU A 237 29.85 -13.33 1.70
C GLU A 237 29.08 -12.03 1.52
N GLU A 238 28.45 -11.86 0.35
CA GLU A 238 27.41 -10.85 0.13
C GLU A 238 26.51 -10.78 1.36
N PRO A 239 25.92 -9.60 1.71
CA PRO A 239 24.94 -9.52 2.77
C PRO A 239 23.91 -10.61 2.53
N LYS A 240 23.96 -11.69 3.33
CA LYS A 240 23.17 -12.90 3.10
C LYS A 240 21.74 -12.45 2.84
N HIS A 241 21.26 -12.72 1.64
CA HIS A 241 19.91 -12.39 1.16
C HIS A 241 18.85 -13.19 1.94
N HIS A 242 18.83 -13.06 3.27
CA HIS A 242 17.82 -13.63 4.17
C HIS A 242 16.65 -12.67 4.39
N ARG A 243 16.66 -11.50 3.75
CA ARG A 243 15.53 -10.57 3.77
C ARG A 243 14.63 -10.86 2.58
N MET A 244 13.41 -11.27 2.87
CA MET A 244 12.41 -11.61 1.86
C MET A 244 11.82 -10.35 1.22
N PHE A 245 11.89 -9.18 1.89
CA PHE A 245 11.21 -7.96 1.46
C PHE A 245 12.07 -6.68 1.47
N THR A 246 13.00 -6.51 2.41
CA THR A 246 13.72 -5.22 2.55
C THR A 246 15.07 -5.18 1.83
N CYS A 247 15.16 -4.32 0.81
CA CYS A 247 16.42 -3.91 0.17
C CYS A 247 16.89 -2.54 0.69
N CYS A 248 18.21 -2.34 0.76
CA CYS A 248 18.86 -1.13 1.30
C CYS A 248 18.42 0.16 0.57
N ASP A 249 18.06 1.21 1.30
CA ASP A 249 17.79 2.52 0.68
C ASP A 249 19.10 3.24 0.32
N TYR A 250 19.67 2.92 -0.85
CA TYR A 250 20.90 3.58 -1.31
C TYR A 250 20.75 5.10 -1.42
N SER A 251 19.54 5.61 -1.68
CA SER A 251 19.29 7.05 -1.77
C SER A 251 19.44 7.76 -0.42
N ALA A 252 19.07 7.10 0.69
CA ALA A 252 19.27 7.63 2.03
C ALA A 252 20.76 7.71 2.39
N VAL A 253 21.54 6.70 1.98
CA VAL A 253 22.98 6.59 2.25
C VAL A 253 23.77 7.72 1.58
N ILE A 254 23.52 7.95 0.28
CA ILE A 254 24.29 8.96 -0.48
C ILE A 254 23.98 10.41 -0.09
N ARG A 255 22.83 10.68 0.54
CA ARG A 255 22.45 12.05 0.96
C ARG A 255 23.39 12.62 2.02
N LYS A 256 24.07 11.77 2.78
CA LYS A 256 25.01 12.18 3.84
C LYS A 256 26.48 11.93 3.52
N MET A 257 26.78 11.13 2.49
CA MET A 257 28.15 10.96 2.02
C MET A 257 28.68 12.23 1.36
N ASP A 258 29.97 12.50 1.51
CA ASP A 258 30.65 13.57 0.78
C ASP A 258 30.54 13.35 -0.74
N SER A 259 30.37 14.42 -1.50
CA SER A 259 30.09 14.33 -2.95
C SER A 259 31.18 13.60 -3.74
N ALA A 260 32.44 13.68 -3.29
CA ALA A 260 33.55 12.91 -3.85
C ALA A 260 33.43 11.40 -3.57
N ALA A 261 32.96 11.03 -2.37
CA ALA A 261 32.76 9.64 -1.96
C ALA A 261 31.51 9.01 -2.60
N VAL A 262 30.45 9.78 -2.83
CA VAL A 262 29.20 9.30 -3.47
C VAL A 262 29.47 8.73 -4.86
N LYS A 263 30.27 9.43 -5.68
CA LYS A 263 30.56 8.99 -7.05
C LYS A 263 31.29 7.64 -7.04
N ALA A 264 32.33 7.51 -6.23
CA ALA A 264 33.09 6.27 -6.10
C ALA A 264 32.20 5.11 -5.62
N TYR A 265 31.39 5.36 -4.59
CA TYR A 265 30.44 4.37 -4.05
C TYR A 265 29.43 3.87 -5.09
N LEU A 266 28.79 4.78 -5.83
CA LEU A 266 27.80 4.41 -6.85
C LEU A 266 28.43 3.63 -8.00
N LEU A 267 29.64 4.00 -8.44
CA LEU A 267 30.36 3.28 -9.48
C LEU A 267 30.69 1.85 -9.04
N GLU A 268 31.24 1.68 -7.85
CA GLU A 268 31.56 0.37 -7.29
C GLU A 268 30.29 -0.49 -7.13
N LEU A 269 29.22 0.07 -6.58
CA LEU A 269 27.94 -0.60 -6.41
C LEU A 269 27.37 -1.11 -7.74
N ILE A 270 27.34 -0.24 -8.77
CA ILE A 270 26.82 -0.59 -10.09
C ILE A 270 27.70 -1.65 -10.76
N GLN A 271 29.03 -1.51 -10.68
CA GLN A 271 29.97 -2.48 -11.27
C GLN A 271 29.86 -3.86 -10.62
N ASN A 272 29.76 -3.93 -9.29
CA ASN A 272 29.57 -5.20 -8.58
C ASN A 272 28.24 -5.86 -8.97
N LYS A 273 27.16 -5.07 -9.09
CA LYS A 273 25.85 -5.58 -9.54
C LYS A 273 25.84 -6.02 -11.01
N LEU A 274 26.56 -5.32 -11.88
CA LEU A 274 26.75 -5.74 -13.27
C LEU A 274 27.45 -7.09 -13.35
N LYS A 275 28.57 -7.28 -12.64
CA LYS A 275 29.30 -8.56 -12.61
C LYS A 275 28.40 -9.73 -12.21
N LEU A 276 27.55 -9.54 -11.20
CA LEU A 276 26.61 -10.57 -10.71
C LEU A 276 25.46 -10.89 -11.68
N LEU A 277 25.00 -9.90 -12.44
CA LEU A 277 23.93 -10.10 -13.42
C LEU A 277 24.48 -10.66 -14.74
N GLU A 278 25.68 -10.23 -15.15
CA GLU A 278 26.37 -10.74 -16.34
C GLU A 278 26.79 -12.20 -16.15
N SER A 279 27.15 -12.63 -14.94
CA SER A 279 27.39 -14.07 -14.65
C SER A 279 26.13 -14.94 -14.75
N LYS A 280 24.94 -14.32 -14.65
CA LYS A 280 23.62 -14.95 -14.81
C LYS A 280 22.98 -14.60 -16.16
N PHE A 281 23.77 -14.08 -17.11
CA PHE A 281 23.26 -13.66 -18.40
C PHE A 281 22.66 -14.85 -19.15
N ASP A 282 21.40 -14.70 -19.52
CA ASP A 282 20.70 -15.61 -20.40
C ASP A 282 20.04 -14.76 -21.49
N PRO A 283 20.38 -14.94 -22.78
CA PRO A 283 19.80 -14.17 -23.87
C PRO A 283 18.27 -14.32 -23.96
N LYS A 284 17.69 -15.41 -23.41
CA LYS A 284 16.24 -15.62 -23.34
C LYS A 284 15.58 -14.90 -22.16
N ASN A 285 16.36 -14.39 -21.20
CA ASN A 285 15.85 -13.71 -20.03
C ASN A 285 15.85 -12.20 -20.23
N GLU A 286 14.81 -11.69 -20.90
CA GLU A 286 14.63 -10.27 -21.18
C GLU A 286 14.69 -9.39 -19.92
N LYS A 287 14.23 -9.91 -18.78
CA LYS A 287 14.27 -9.20 -17.49
C LYS A 287 15.69 -8.94 -17.01
N ILE A 288 16.60 -9.91 -17.16
CA ILE A 288 18.02 -9.73 -16.83
C ILE A 288 18.67 -8.76 -17.81
N ASN A 289 18.34 -8.87 -19.10
CA ASN A 289 18.85 -7.98 -20.15
C ASN A 289 18.47 -6.52 -19.91
N ASP A 290 17.21 -6.26 -19.53
CA ASP A 290 16.73 -4.93 -19.16
C ASP A 290 17.47 -4.36 -17.94
N LYS A 291 17.70 -5.19 -16.92
CA LYS A 291 18.45 -4.78 -15.71
C LYS A 291 19.90 -4.43 -16.04
N ILE A 292 20.58 -5.26 -16.83
CA ILE A 292 21.97 -5.01 -17.26
C ILE A 292 22.04 -3.74 -18.11
N SER A 293 21.13 -3.58 -19.07
CA SER A 293 21.09 -2.41 -19.95
C SER A 293 20.84 -1.12 -19.16
N LEU A 294 19.92 -1.16 -18.19
CA LEU A 294 19.67 -0.04 -17.29
C LEU A 294 20.93 0.32 -16.48
N LEU A 295 21.58 -0.65 -15.84
CA LEU A 295 22.79 -0.41 -15.05
C LEU A 295 23.94 0.15 -15.90
N LYS A 296 24.12 -0.31 -17.15
CA LYS A 296 25.10 0.26 -18.10
C LYS A 296 24.77 1.71 -18.45
N THR A 297 23.49 2.03 -18.66
CA THR A 297 23.04 3.41 -18.90
C THR A 297 23.27 4.31 -17.68
N LEU A 298 23.02 3.80 -16.47
CA LEU A 298 23.28 4.53 -15.22
C LEU A 298 24.77 4.79 -15.01
N LEU A 299 25.62 3.80 -15.26
CA LEU A 299 27.07 3.95 -15.19
C LEU A 299 27.56 5.08 -16.11
N LYS A 300 27.13 5.05 -17.38
CA LYS A 300 27.44 6.09 -18.36
C LYS A 300 26.98 7.48 -17.91
N ALA A 301 25.82 7.58 -17.27
CA ALA A 301 25.28 8.85 -16.81
C ALA A 301 25.98 9.42 -15.55
N ILE A 302 26.65 8.57 -14.77
CA ILE A 302 27.52 9.00 -13.66
C ILE A 302 28.87 9.49 -14.19
N GLU A 303 29.43 8.79 -15.19
CA GLU A 303 30.69 9.15 -15.84
C GLU A 303 30.55 10.42 -16.69
N ASN A 304 29.47 10.49 -17.48
CA ASN A 304 29.12 11.61 -18.36
C ASN A 304 27.75 12.16 -17.94
N PRO A 305 27.71 13.27 -17.16
CA PRO A 305 26.48 13.77 -16.56
C PRO A 305 25.39 14.09 -17.58
N GLN A 306 24.45 13.16 -17.75
CA GLN A 306 23.24 13.34 -18.54
C GLN A 306 22.02 13.21 -17.62
N LYS A 307 21.07 14.15 -17.75
CA LYS A 307 19.88 14.15 -16.90
C LYS A 307 19.04 12.90 -17.14
N ILE A 308 18.87 12.09 -16.10
CA ILE A 308 18.02 10.90 -16.18
C ILE A 308 16.59 11.25 -15.77
N SER A 309 15.64 10.91 -16.63
CA SER A 309 14.22 10.96 -16.30
C SER A 309 13.72 9.56 -15.93
N LYS A 310 13.29 9.37 -14.67
CA LYS A 310 12.71 8.09 -14.21
C LYS A 310 11.53 7.63 -15.08
N LYS A 311 10.75 8.57 -15.64
CA LYS A 311 9.64 8.26 -16.53
C LYS A 311 10.12 7.66 -17.86
N ASN A 312 11.19 8.21 -18.43
CA ASN A 312 11.75 7.73 -19.70
C ASN A 312 12.39 6.35 -19.49
N VAL A 313 13.19 6.21 -18.44
CA VAL A 313 13.84 4.93 -18.10
C VAL A 313 12.82 3.81 -17.89
N ARG A 314 11.69 4.10 -17.23
CA ARG A 314 10.60 3.13 -17.06
C ARG A 314 9.92 2.72 -18.37
N ALA A 315 9.89 3.60 -19.36
CA ALA A 315 9.36 3.28 -20.68
C ALA A 315 10.35 2.45 -21.50
N THR A 316 11.65 2.72 -21.36
CA THR A 316 12.72 2.04 -22.10
C THR A 316 13.07 0.66 -21.53
N TYR A 317 13.07 0.49 -20.20
CA TYR A 317 13.45 -0.76 -19.53
C TYR A 317 12.36 -1.24 -18.56
N PRO A 318 11.14 -1.51 -19.02
CA PRO A 318 10.00 -1.79 -18.15
C PRO A 318 10.21 -3.03 -17.27
N LEU A 319 10.93 -4.05 -17.74
CA LEU A 319 11.12 -5.30 -17.01
C LEU A 319 12.14 -5.15 -15.86
N ALA A 320 13.04 -4.18 -15.95
CA ALA A 320 14.00 -3.90 -14.87
C ALA A 320 13.32 -3.50 -13.56
N PHE A 321 12.10 -2.95 -13.64
CA PHE A 321 11.30 -2.50 -12.50
C PHE A 321 10.33 -3.56 -11.96
N GLN A 322 10.26 -4.74 -12.59
CA GLN A 322 9.40 -5.82 -12.10
C GLN A 322 10.01 -6.49 -10.86
N SER A 323 9.33 -6.33 -9.74
CA SER A 323 9.62 -7.01 -8.48
C SER A 323 8.50 -7.99 -8.19
N PHE A 324 8.82 -9.13 -7.57
CA PHE A 324 7.80 -10.10 -7.17
C PHE A 324 6.86 -9.50 -6.10
N TRP A 325 7.41 -8.69 -5.20
CA TRP A 325 6.70 -8.00 -4.12
C TRP A 325 6.41 -6.52 -4.43
N ALA A 326 5.66 -5.84 -3.56
CA ALA A 326 5.41 -4.39 -3.63
C ALA A 326 6.66 -3.52 -3.59
N ASP A 327 7.76 -4.08 -3.09
CA ASP A 327 8.99 -3.36 -2.85
C ASP A 327 9.73 -3.03 -4.14
N LYS A 328 10.36 -1.85 -4.15
CA LYS A 328 11.25 -1.44 -5.25
C LYS A 328 12.35 -2.48 -5.38
N GLY A 329 12.57 -2.97 -6.59
CA GLY A 329 13.72 -3.85 -6.84
C GLY A 329 15.04 -3.11 -6.61
N ASP A 330 16.09 -3.87 -6.32
CA ASP A 330 17.46 -3.36 -6.09
C ASP A 330 17.93 -2.37 -7.18
N VAL A 331 17.69 -2.70 -8.46
CA VAL A 331 18.02 -1.83 -9.60
C VAL A 331 17.19 -0.53 -9.62
N GLU A 332 15.93 -0.57 -9.17
CA GLU A 332 15.12 0.66 -9.03
C GLU A 332 15.62 1.55 -7.88
N GLN A 333 16.08 0.95 -6.78
CA GLN A 333 16.69 1.68 -5.67
C GLN A 333 18.02 2.34 -6.08
N ILE A 334 18.83 1.65 -6.89
CA ILE A 334 20.07 2.21 -7.48
C ILE A 334 19.73 3.38 -8.42
N LEU A 335 18.72 3.25 -9.29
CA LEU A 335 18.25 4.37 -10.11
C LEU A 335 17.85 5.59 -9.26
N ASP A 336 17.09 5.38 -8.19
CA ASP A 336 16.68 6.46 -7.29
C ASP A 336 17.88 7.13 -6.61
N ALA A 337 18.93 6.36 -6.27
CA ALA A 337 20.18 6.89 -5.76
C ALA A 337 20.94 7.71 -6.83
N VAL A 338 21.05 7.24 -8.07
CA VAL A 338 21.70 8.00 -9.14
C VAL A 338 20.99 9.33 -9.41
N ILE A 339 19.66 9.35 -9.40
CA ILE A 339 18.88 10.60 -9.55
C ILE A 339 19.17 11.55 -8.38
N ALA A 340 19.15 11.06 -7.14
CA ALA A 340 19.45 11.88 -5.97
C ALA A 340 20.90 12.41 -5.96
N PHE A 341 21.86 11.66 -6.51
CA PHE A 341 23.23 12.14 -6.73
C PHE A 341 23.27 13.29 -7.76
N GLN A 342 22.59 13.14 -8.90
CA GLN A 342 22.53 14.21 -9.92
C GLN A 342 21.89 15.49 -9.39
N ASP A 343 20.83 15.37 -8.59
CA ASP A 343 20.18 16.52 -7.96
C ASP A 343 21.13 17.24 -6.98
N LYS A 344 21.92 16.47 -6.21
CA LYS A 344 22.93 17.01 -5.28
C LYS A 344 24.06 17.74 -6.01
N ASP A 345 24.67 17.12 -7.02
CA ASP A 345 25.77 17.71 -7.80
C ASP A 345 25.33 19.02 -8.49
N ARG A 346 24.07 19.08 -8.96
CA ARG A 346 23.49 20.29 -9.54
C ARG A 346 23.32 21.40 -8.51
N LEU A 347 22.85 21.07 -7.30
CA LEU A 347 22.67 22.05 -6.23
C LEU A 347 24.01 22.66 -5.79
N GLU A 348 25.05 21.82 -5.68
CA GLU A 348 26.40 22.26 -5.31
C GLU A 348 27.04 23.14 -6.39
N LYS A 349 26.88 22.79 -7.68
CA LYS A 349 27.33 23.64 -8.79
C LYS A 349 26.63 25.00 -8.80
N HIS A 350 25.33 25.04 -8.56
CA HIS A 350 24.60 26.31 -8.46
C HIS A 350 25.07 27.15 -7.28
N THR A 351 25.31 26.54 -6.12
CA THR A 351 25.76 27.23 -4.91
C THR A 351 27.16 27.83 -5.10
N ARG A 352 28.08 27.09 -5.76
CA ARG A 352 29.42 27.60 -6.12
C ARG A 352 29.34 28.77 -7.10
N LEU A 353 28.54 28.64 -8.16
CA LEU A 353 28.33 29.72 -9.13
C LEU A 353 27.71 30.98 -8.53
N SER A 354 26.85 30.86 -7.50
CA SER A 354 26.31 32.02 -6.79
C SER A 354 27.30 32.67 -5.82
N LEU A 355 28.28 31.91 -5.30
CA LEU A 355 29.34 32.42 -4.44
C LEU A 355 30.47 33.09 -5.23
N ASP A 356 30.69 32.67 -6.49
CA ASP A 356 31.69 33.27 -7.38
C ASP A 356 31.18 34.55 -8.09
N MET A 357 29.88 34.85 -8.01
CA MET A 357 29.24 36.03 -8.64
C MET A 357 28.75 37.10 -7.64
N GLY A 358 28.99 36.91 -6.34
CA GLY A 358 28.74 37.90 -5.29
C GLY A 358 30.05 38.32 -4.66
#